data_AF-A0A485A7A7-F1
#
_entry.id   AF-A0A485A7A7-F1
#
_cell.length_a   1.000
_cell.length_b   1.000
_cell.length_c   1.000
_cell.angle_alpha   90.00
_cell.angle_beta   90.00
_cell.angle_gamma   90.00
#
_symmetry.space_group_name_H-M   'P 1'
#
loop_
_entity.id
_entity.type
_entity.pdbx_description
1 polymer ?
#
loop_
_entity_poly.entity_id
_entity_poly.type
_entity_poly.pdbx_seq_one_letter_code
_entity_poly.pdbx_strand_id
1 'polypeptide(L)'
;MRQLGLMDWYVAYELQVLLLAETSLADGRTALHSNIQDVFNEFGVQIMSPNFVMQPKGAVMVAKEDWYAAPAAKDPQITER
;
A
#
# COMPACT_ATOMS: atom_id res chain seq x y z
N MET A 1 -3.08 -10.47 -12.25
CA MET A 1 -3.30 -9.00 -12.18
C MET A 1 -3.78 -8.52 -13.54
N ARG A 2 -4.80 -7.66 -13.60
CA ARG A 2 -5.25 -7.01 -14.83
C ARG A 2 -5.35 -5.50 -14.61
N GLN A 3 -5.03 -4.70 -15.62
CA GLN A 3 -5.39 -3.29 -15.66
C GLN A 3 -6.77 -3.17 -16.32
N LEU A 4 -7.72 -2.56 -15.60
CA LEU A 4 -9.10 -2.43 -16.05
C LEU A 4 -9.32 -1.19 -16.91
N GLY A 5 -8.53 -0.13 -16.70
CA GLY A 5 -8.61 1.10 -17.48
C GLY A 5 -7.91 2.27 -16.80
N LEU A 6 -7.90 3.40 -17.50
CA LEU A 6 -7.50 4.69 -16.96
C LEU A 6 -8.77 5.45 -16.59
N MET A 7 -8.88 5.86 -15.32
CA MET A 7 -9.93 6.73 -14.82
C MET A 7 -9.39 8.18 -14.77
N ASP A 8 -10.27 9.14 -14.51
CA ASP A 8 -9.94 10.57 -14.52
C ASP A 8 -8.73 10.94 -13.64
N TRP A 9 -8.48 10.19 -12.56
CA TRP A 9 -7.45 10.52 -11.56
C TRP A 9 -6.55 9.36 -11.15
N TYR A 10 -6.78 8.15 -11.67
CA TYR A 10 -6.02 6.97 -11.27
C TYR A 10 -6.16 5.83 -12.30
N VAL A 11 -5.24 4.89 -12.25
CA VAL A 11 -5.33 3.64 -13.01
C VAL A 11 -6.06 2.61 -12.18
N ALA A 12 -7.05 1.93 -12.77
CA ALA A 12 -7.79 0.87 -12.10
C ALA A 12 -7.13 -0.50 -12.34
N TYR A 13 -6.81 -1.22 -11.27
CA TYR A 13 -6.23 -2.56 -11.31
C TYR A 13 -7.12 -3.57 -10.59
N GLU A 14 -7.11 -4.81 -11.09
CA GLU A 14 -7.73 -5.97 -10.46
C GLU A 14 -6.66 -6.97 -10.02
N LEU A 15 -6.67 -7.29 -8.73
CA LEU A 15 -5.89 -8.37 -8.15
C LEU A 15 -6.84 -9.49 -7.73
N GLN A 16 -6.62 -10.68 -8.30
CA GLN A 16 -7.30 -11.90 -7.90
C GLN A 16 -6.27 -12.76 -7.17
N VAL A 17 -6.61 -13.18 -5.96
CA VAL A 17 -5.74 -13.96 -5.09
C VAL A 17 -6.52 -15.14 -4.53
N LEU A 18 -5.80 -16.24 -4.31
CA LEU A 18 -6.32 -17.40 -3.59
C LEU A 18 -5.76 -17.35 -2.17
N LEU A 19 -6.63 -17.46 -1.17
CA LEU A 19 -6.21 -17.58 0.22
C LEU A 19 -5.86 -19.04 0.54
N LEU A 20 -4.85 -19.23 1.39
CA LEU A 20 -4.58 -20.54 1.96
C LEU A 20 -5.74 -20.93 2.89
N ALA A 21 -5.97 -22.24 3.05
CA ALA A 21 -7.14 -22.77 3.76
C ALA A 21 -7.31 -22.21 5.18
N GLU A 22 -6.20 -21.97 5.88
CA GLU A 22 -6.19 -21.48 7.27
C GLU A 22 -6.17 -19.94 7.38
N THR A 23 -6.16 -19.22 6.26
CA THR A 23 -6.13 -17.75 6.27
C THR A 23 -7.54 -17.18 6.23
N SER A 24 -7.91 -16.43 7.27
CA SER A 24 -9.19 -15.73 7.26
C SER A 24 -9.22 -14.65 6.16
N LEU A 25 -10.42 -14.34 5.65
CA LEU A 25 -10.58 -13.27 4.65
C LEU A 25 -10.10 -11.91 5.18
N ALA A 26 -10.31 -11.64 6.47
CA ALA A 26 -9.90 -10.39 7.11
C ALA A 26 -8.37 -10.27 7.16
N ASP A 27 -7.67 -11.32 7.59
CA ASP A 27 -6.21 -11.34 7.66
C ASP A 27 -5.59 -11.25 6.26
N GLY A 28 -6.11 -12.02 5.32
CA GLY A 28 -5.66 -11.99 3.93
C GLY A 28 -5.82 -10.62 3.28
N ARG A 29 -6.97 -9.95 3.48
CA ARG A 29 -7.20 -8.59 2.99
C ARG A 29 -6.29 -7.57 3.66
N THR A 30 -6.08 -7.70 4.97
CA THR A 30 -5.23 -6.79 5.74
C THR A 30 -3.79 -6.90 5.24
N ALA A 31 -3.25 -8.11 5.17
CA ALA A 31 -1.92 -8.35 4.64
C ALA A 31 -1.77 -7.86 3.20
N LEU A 32 -2.74 -8.15 2.32
CA LEU A 32 -2.68 -7.70 0.92
C LEU A 32 -2.67 -6.17 0.80
N HIS A 33 -3.56 -5.47 1.49
CA HIS A 33 -3.62 -4.00 1.42
C HIS A 33 -2.39 -3.34 2.05
N SER A 34 -1.82 -3.89 3.13
CA SER A 34 -0.57 -3.39 3.70
C SER A 34 0.59 -3.55 2.71
N ASN A 35 0.77 -4.73 2.12
CA ASN A 35 1.83 -4.97 1.14
C ASN A 35 1.71 -4.05 -0.09
N ILE A 36 0.49 -3.79 -0.57
CA ILE A 36 0.28 -2.85 -1.69
C ILE A 36 0.74 -1.44 -1.29
N GLN A 37 0.40 -0.97 -0.11
CA GLN A 37 0.83 0.36 0.36
C GLN A 37 2.35 0.43 0.53
N ASP A 38 2.95 -0.60 1.11
CA ASP A 38 4.40 -0.65 1.37
C ASP A 38 5.20 -0.64 0.07
N VAL A 39 4.81 -1.44 -0.92
CA VAL A 39 5.47 -1.47 -2.24
C VAL A 39 5.32 -0.12 -2.95
N PHE A 40 4.13 0.50 -2.90
CA PHE A 40 3.96 1.84 -3.48
C PHE A 40 4.85 2.87 -2.80
N ASN A 41 4.97 2.81 -1.47
CA ASN A 41 5.88 3.66 -0.70
C ASN A 41 7.35 3.42 -1.08
N GLU A 42 7.78 2.17 -1.18
CA GLU A 42 9.16 1.79 -1.53
C GLU A 42 9.57 2.32 -2.92
N PHE A 43 8.66 2.26 -3.90
CA PHE A 43 8.93 2.72 -5.26
C PHE A 43 8.54 4.18 -5.53
N GLY A 44 8.16 4.95 -4.49
CA GLY A 44 7.84 6.37 -4.65
C GLY A 44 6.56 6.64 -5.45
N VAL A 45 5.65 5.67 -5.55
CA VAL A 45 4.41 5.78 -6.32
C VAL A 45 3.28 6.26 -5.40
N GLN A 46 2.80 7.49 -5.63
CA GLN A 46 1.69 8.05 -4.87
C GLN A 46 0.35 7.45 -5.31
N ILE A 47 -0.44 6.96 -4.35
CA ILE A 47 -1.84 6.56 -4.59
C ILE A 47 -2.71 7.80 -4.64
N MET A 48 -3.33 8.06 -5.79
CA MET A 48 -4.27 9.16 -5.95
C MET A 48 -5.70 8.71 -5.63
N SER A 49 -6.33 9.39 -4.65
CA SER A 49 -7.75 9.21 -4.36
C SER A 49 -8.57 10.18 -5.21
N PRO A 50 -9.76 9.78 -5.73
CA PRO A 50 -10.66 10.70 -6.42
C PRO A 50 -11.14 11.87 -5.53
N ASN A 51 -11.08 11.73 -4.20
CA ASN A 51 -11.38 12.80 -3.24
C ASN A 51 -10.16 13.67 -2.90
N PHE A 52 -9.04 13.52 -3.61
CA PHE A 52 -7.82 14.28 -3.36
C PHE A 52 -7.88 15.62 -4.11
N VAL A 53 -8.56 16.59 -3.48
CA VAL A 53 -8.94 17.87 -4.11
C VAL A 53 -7.75 18.79 -4.40
N MET A 54 -6.63 18.65 -3.69
CA MET A 54 -5.45 19.50 -3.87
C MET A 54 -4.15 18.75 -3.55
N GLN A 55 -3.26 18.68 -4.52
CA GLN A 55 -1.93 18.10 -4.35
C GLN A 55 -0.97 19.15 -3.74
N PRO A 56 -0.24 18.83 -2.66
CA PRO A 56 0.88 19.65 -2.23
C PRO A 56 1.99 19.65 -3.31
N LYS A 57 2.93 20.61 -3.24
CA LYS A 57 4.00 20.75 -4.25
C LYS A 57 4.91 19.52 -4.38
N GLY A 58 4.93 18.64 -3.39
CA GLY A 58 5.67 17.38 -3.38
C GLY A 58 4.74 16.18 -3.28
N ALA A 59 5.25 15.01 -3.66
CA ALA A 59 4.53 13.75 -3.48
C ALA A 59 4.31 13.48 -1.98
N VAL A 60 3.11 13.01 -1.62
CA VAL A 60 2.79 12.62 -0.24
C VAL A 60 3.19 11.16 -0.07
N MET A 61 4.46 10.94 0.27
CA MET A 61 5.05 9.63 0.52
C MET A 61 5.65 9.59 1.92
N VAL A 62 5.66 8.41 2.55
CA VAL A 62 6.34 8.22 3.83
C VAL A 62 7.79 7.81 3.56
N ALA A 63 8.75 8.65 3.95
CA ALA A 63 10.17 8.33 3.83
C ALA A 63 10.52 7.10 4.67
N LYS A 64 11.51 6.31 4.23
CA LYS A 64 11.87 5.04 4.88
C LYS A 64 12.31 5.24 6.34
N GLU A 65 12.94 6.37 6.60
CA GLU A 65 13.36 6.80 7.92
C GLU A 65 12.17 7.01 8.88
N ASP A 66 11.01 7.35 8.33
CA ASP A 66 9.78 7.69 9.06
C ASP A 66 8.77 6.54 9.17
N TRP A 67 9.07 5.35 8.62
CA TRP A 67 8.17 4.18 8.64
C TRP A 67 7.79 3.74 10.07
N TYR A 68 8.64 4.05 11.04
CA TYR A 68 8.45 3.72 12.45
C TYR A 68 8.38 4.97 13.33
N ALA A 69 7.89 6.09 12.76
CA ALA A 69 7.55 7.25 13.55
C ALA A 69 6.50 6.87 14.62
N ALA A 70 6.61 7.44 15.82
CA ALA A 70 5.70 7.11 16.91
C ALA A 70 4.24 7.35 16.47
N PRO A 71 3.30 6.43 16.77
CA PRO A 71 3.40 5.35 17.75
C PRO A 71 3.83 3.98 17.18
N ALA A 72 4.28 3.90 15.92
CA ALA A 72 4.68 2.63 15.32
C ALA A 72 5.96 2.08 15.98
N ALA A 73 5.96 0.78 16.29
CA ALA A 73 7.15 0.07 16.79
C ALA A 73 7.81 -0.70 15.64
N LYS A 74 9.15 -0.71 15.60
CA LYS A 74 9.88 -1.65 14.74
C LYS A 74 9.60 -3.07 15.21
N ASP A 75 9.04 -3.90 14.32
CA ASP A 75 8.93 -5.32 14.58
C ASP A 75 10.35 -5.92 14.68
N PRO A 76 10.72 -6.52 15.83
CA PRO A 76 12.04 -7.13 16.01
C PRO A 76 12.38 -8.18 14.94
N GLN A 77 11.37 -8.83 14.34
CA GLN A 77 11.58 -9.92 13.38
C GLN A 77 11.99 -9.45 11.97
N ILE A 78 11.86 -8.16 11.65
CA ILE A 78 12.24 -7.60 10.34
C ILE A 78 13.75 -7.33 10.23
N THR A 79 14.49 -7.34 11.35
CA THR A 79 15.95 -7.04 11.36
C THR A 79 16.82 -8.23 10.92
N GLU A 80 16.26 -9.44 10.77
CA GLU A 80 17.02 -10.68 10.50
C GLU A 80 16.70 -11.37 9.17
N ARG A 81 16.17 -10.66 8.15
CA ARG A 81 16.01 -11.20 6.79
C ARG A 81 16.86 -10.47 5.75
#